data_AF-A0A972ISU6-F1
#
_entry.id   AF-A0A972ISU6-F1
#
_cell.length_a   1.000
_cell.length_b   1.000
_cell.length_c   1.000
_cell.angle_alpha   90.00
_cell.angle_beta   90.00
_cell.angle_gamma   90.00
#
_symmetry.space_group_name_H-M   'P 1'
#
loop_
_entity.id
_entity.type
_entity.pdbx_description
1 polymer ?
#
loop_
_entity_poly.entity_id
_entity_poly.type
_entity_poly.pdbx_seq_one_letter_code
_entity_poly.pdbx_strand_id
1 'polypeptide(L)'
;MKEFELKAQAWLDGDFDQETKIKIIQLRNGDPAAFEDAFYKNLEFGTGGLRGIMGVGTNRMNRYTVGMATQGLANYILTHCEGDDPKVCISYDSRNNSKEFARITADVLSANGIHVYIFDNIRPTPEMSYAVRLKGAVAGVMITASHNPKEYNGYKVSWSDGGQVTSPVDKEIVAEVARITDPKMVKFEAGLRCGEIEAMGADVDELYLRDLLSLSLSPELCEKHAGLKIVYTPLHGCGVRLIPEILRRKGFRNVIHVPDQDISDGDFPTVVSPNPEEPAALKMALDKADET
;
A
#
# COMPACT_ATOMS: atom_id res chain seq x y z
N MET A 1 -0.24 -37.01 -5.20
CA MET A 1 0.06 -35.57 -5.35
C MET A 1 -0.37 -34.90 -4.05
N LYS A 2 0.54 -34.19 -3.38
CA LYS A 2 0.23 -33.42 -2.16
C LYS A 2 -0.72 -32.27 -2.49
N GLU A 3 -1.42 -31.72 -1.50
CA GLU A 3 -2.43 -30.67 -1.72
C GLU A 3 -1.84 -29.41 -2.40
N PHE A 4 -0.65 -28.97 -1.98
CA PHE A 4 0.00 -27.80 -2.58
C PHE A 4 0.39 -28.04 -4.05
N GLU A 5 0.75 -29.27 -4.42
CA GLU A 5 1.06 -29.64 -5.81
C GLU A 5 -0.20 -29.57 -6.69
N LEU A 6 -1.36 -29.97 -6.15
CA LEU A 6 -2.66 -29.81 -6.81
C LEU A 6 -3.00 -28.33 -7.04
N LYS A 7 -2.79 -27.47 -6.04
CA LYS A 7 -3.00 -26.02 -6.17
C LYS A 7 -2.08 -25.40 -7.22
N ALA A 8 -0.79 -25.75 -7.20
CA ALA A 8 0.16 -25.29 -8.20
C ALA A 8 -0.18 -25.78 -9.61
N GLN A 9 -0.62 -27.04 -9.75
CA GLN A 9 -1.05 -27.59 -11.03
C GLN A 9 -2.29 -26.87 -11.56
N ALA A 10 -3.26 -26.55 -10.71
CA ALA A 10 -4.41 -25.74 -11.09
C ALA A 10 -4.02 -24.34 -11.61
N TRP A 11 -2.94 -23.74 -11.11
CA TRP A 11 -2.40 -22.48 -11.65
C TRP A 11 -1.72 -22.67 -13.02
N LEU A 12 -1.02 -23.78 -13.22
CA LEU A 12 -0.39 -24.10 -14.51
C LEU A 12 -1.42 -24.40 -15.60
N ASP A 13 -2.51 -25.06 -15.25
CA ASP A 13 -3.59 -25.40 -16.18
C ASP A 13 -4.63 -24.27 -16.33
N GLY A 14 -4.72 -23.39 -15.34
CA GLY A 14 -5.69 -22.29 -15.27
C GLY A 14 -5.38 -21.11 -16.19
N ASP A 15 -6.20 -20.07 -16.08
CA ASP A 15 -6.10 -18.85 -16.89
C ASP A 15 -5.16 -17.82 -16.25
N PHE A 16 -3.91 -18.23 -16.08
CA PHE A 16 -2.83 -17.40 -15.58
C PHE A 16 -1.92 -17.00 -16.73
N ASP A 17 -1.31 -15.83 -16.63
CA ASP A 17 -0.38 -15.33 -17.64
C ASP A 17 0.85 -16.25 -17.76
N GLN A 18 1.48 -16.23 -18.93
CA GLN A 18 2.62 -17.11 -19.21
C GLN A 18 3.82 -16.85 -18.31
N GLU A 19 4.05 -15.61 -17.91
CA GLU A 19 5.17 -15.26 -17.02
C GLU A 19 4.97 -15.87 -15.63
N THR A 20 3.75 -15.80 -15.09
CA THR A 20 3.36 -16.46 -13.83
C THR A 20 3.60 -17.97 -13.92
N LYS A 21 3.14 -18.62 -15.00
CA LYS A 21 3.35 -20.07 -15.19
C LYS A 21 4.83 -20.44 -15.26
N ILE A 22 5.64 -19.65 -15.97
CA ILE A 22 7.09 -19.84 -16.06
C ILE A 22 7.74 -19.72 -14.67
N LYS A 23 7.40 -18.68 -13.91
CA LYS A 23 7.93 -18.47 -12.55
C LYS A 23 7.56 -19.62 -11.61
N ILE A 24 6.36 -20.20 -11.73
CA ILE A 24 5.96 -21.39 -10.94
C ILE A 24 6.85 -22.59 -11.27
N ILE A 25 7.10 -22.85 -12.56
CA ILE A 25 7.96 -23.96 -13.00
C ILE A 25 9.40 -23.75 -12.53
N GLN A 26 9.92 -22.52 -12.65
CA GLN A 26 11.26 -22.16 -12.17
C GLN A 26 11.38 -22.36 -10.65
N LEU A 27 10.40 -21.89 -9.88
CA LEU A 27 10.38 -22.05 -8.42
C LEU A 27 10.35 -23.53 -8.04
N ARG A 28 9.47 -24.32 -8.67
CA ARG A 28 9.36 -25.77 -8.44
C ARG A 28 10.68 -26.51 -8.67
N ASN A 29 11.43 -26.13 -9.70
CA ASN A 29 12.67 -26.80 -10.09
C ASN A 29 13.90 -26.29 -9.34
N GLY A 30 13.91 -25.01 -8.95
CA GLY A 30 15.07 -24.35 -8.32
C GLY A 30 15.04 -24.39 -6.80
N ASP A 31 13.86 -24.30 -6.18
CA ASP A 31 13.69 -24.29 -4.73
C ASP A 31 12.37 -24.98 -4.31
N PRO A 32 12.39 -26.32 -4.14
CA PRO A 32 11.21 -27.10 -3.77
C PRO A 32 10.58 -26.67 -2.43
N ALA A 33 11.37 -26.16 -1.49
CA ALA A 33 10.87 -25.71 -0.19
C ALA A 33 10.10 -24.39 -0.33
N ALA A 34 10.65 -23.42 -1.08
CA ALA A 34 9.95 -22.18 -1.38
C ALA A 34 8.71 -22.40 -2.27
N PHE A 35 8.74 -23.42 -3.14
CA PHE A 35 7.58 -23.85 -3.91
C PHE A 35 6.46 -24.41 -3.01
N GLU A 36 6.79 -25.30 -2.06
CA GLU A 36 5.82 -25.78 -1.07
C GLU A 36 5.25 -24.61 -0.24
N ASP A 37 6.10 -23.70 0.25
CA ASP A 37 5.67 -22.52 1.01
C ASP A 37 4.77 -21.56 0.19
N ALA A 38 4.95 -21.49 -1.13
CA ALA A 38 4.14 -20.65 -2.00
C ALA A 38 2.70 -21.16 -2.19
N PHE A 39 2.45 -22.47 -2.02
CA PHE A 39 1.17 -23.10 -2.36
C PHE A 39 0.50 -23.89 -1.22
N TYR A 40 1.15 -24.11 -0.07
CA TYR A 40 0.55 -24.92 1.01
C TYR A 40 -0.73 -24.29 1.61
N LYS A 41 -0.87 -22.96 1.55
CA LYS A 41 -2.06 -22.24 2.02
C LYS A 41 -2.44 -21.09 1.09
N ASN A 42 -3.53 -20.42 1.42
CA ASN A 42 -3.89 -19.14 0.81
C ASN A 42 -3.36 -18.00 1.69
N LEU A 43 -2.99 -16.90 1.06
CA LEU A 43 -2.70 -15.66 1.76
C LEU A 43 -4.01 -15.14 2.37
N GLU A 44 -4.06 -15.05 3.69
CA GLU A 44 -5.28 -14.66 4.40
C GLU A 44 -5.49 -13.15 4.37
N PHE A 45 -6.69 -12.73 4.00
CA PHE A 45 -7.17 -11.37 4.22
C PHE A 45 -7.64 -11.27 5.67
N GLY A 46 -6.85 -10.62 6.53
CA GLY A 46 -7.20 -10.39 7.93
C GLY A 46 -7.95 -9.07 8.12
N THR A 47 -8.20 -8.71 9.38
CA THR A 47 -8.86 -7.43 9.74
C THR A 47 -8.07 -6.19 9.32
N GLY A 48 -6.76 -6.34 9.10
CA GLY A 48 -5.89 -5.29 8.54
C GLY A 48 -5.61 -5.40 7.04
N GLY A 49 -6.28 -6.32 6.34
CA GLY A 49 -6.07 -6.63 4.92
C GLY A 49 -5.06 -7.74 4.66
N LEU A 50 -4.37 -7.70 3.51
CA LEU A 50 -3.35 -8.68 3.11
C LEU A 50 -1.95 -8.22 3.51
N ARG A 51 -1.09 -9.17 3.87
CA ARG A 51 0.35 -8.96 3.97
C ARG A 51 1.09 -10.26 3.71
N GLY A 52 2.05 -10.24 2.79
CA GLY A 52 2.82 -11.43 2.48
C GLY A 52 4.03 -11.14 1.61
N ILE A 53 4.86 -12.17 1.44
CA ILE A 53 5.99 -12.16 0.51
C ILE A 53 5.45 -12.06 -0.91
N MET A 54 6.05 -11.23 -1.74
CA MET A 54 5.73 -11.13 -3.16
C MET A 54 6.21 -12.37 -3.92
N GLY A 55 5.43 -12.82 -4.90
CA GLY A 55 5.81 -13.94 -5.74
C GLY A 55 4.61 -14.72 -6.28
N VAL A 56 4.89 -15.81 -6.99
CA VAL A 56 3.84 -16.69 -7.52
C VAL A 56 3.31 -17.63 -6.45
N GLY A 57 2.02 -17.94 -6.53
CA GLY A 57 1.35 -18.91 -5.66
C GLY A 57 0.26 -18.31 -4.79
N THR A 58 -0.51 -19.19 -4.17
CA THR A 58 -1.69 -18.84 -3.37
C THR A 58 -1.33 -18.17 -2.05
N ASN A 59 -0.14 -18.42 -1.50
CA ASN A 59 0.40 -17.82 -0.28
C ASN A 59 1.36 -16.65 -0.54
N ARG A 60 1.11 -15.86 -1.60
CA ARG A 60 1.97 -14.74 -2.01
C ARG A 60 1.17 -13.50 -2.38
N MET A 61 1.81 -12.34 -2.24
CA MET A 61 1.34 -11.09 -2.85
C MET A 61 1.66 -11.11 -4.35
N ASN A 62 0.63 -11.12 -5.18
CA ASN A 62 0.73 -11.02 -6.64
C ASN A 62 -0.55 -10.43 -7.22
N ARG A 63 -0.57 -10.23 -8.54
CA ARG A 63 -1.72 -9.67 -9.26
C ARG A 63 -3.04 -10.39 -8.95
N TYR A 64 -3.00 -11.71 -8.82
CA TYR A 64 -4.20 -12.51 -8.63
C TYR A 64 -4.72 -12.40 -7.19
N THR A 65 -3.86 -12.53 -6.18
CA THR A 65 -4.28 -12.38 -4.78
C THR A 65 -4.73 -10.96 -4.45
N VAL A 66 -4.06 -9.95 -5.00
CA VAL A 66 -4.50 -8.54 -4.93
C VAL A 66 -5.85 -8.36 -5.62
N GLY A 67 -5.99 -8.82 -6.86
CA GLY A 67 -7.24 -8.70 -7.62
C GLY A 67 -8.43 -9.40 -6.95
N MET A 68 -8.22 -10.58 -6.37
CA MET A 68 -9.27 -11.30 -5.63
C MET A 68 -9.71 -10.55 -4.37
N ALA A 69 -8.76 -9.99 -3.60
CA ALA A 69 -9.09 -9.14 -2.45
C ALA A 69 -9.83 -7.87 -2.87
N THR A 70 -9.41 -7.23 -3.97
CA THR A 70 -10.09 -6.05 -4.51
C THR A 70 -11.48 -6.36 -5.02
N GLN A 71 -11.69 -7.51 -5.68
CA GLN A 71 -13.02 -7.93 -6.13
C GLN A 71 -13.97 -8.17 -4.95
N GLY A 72 -13.48 -8.79 -3.87
CA GLY A 72 -14.26 -8.94 -2.64
C GLY A 72 -14.64 -7.59 -2.01
N LEU A 73 -13.68 -6.65 -1.95
CA LEU A 73 -13.95 -5.28 -1.50
C LEU A 73 -14.99 -4.57 -2.39
N ALA A 74 -14.88 -4.70 -3.71
CA ALA A 74 -15.83 -4.12 -4.66
C ALA A 74 -17.25 -4.68 -4.44
N ASN A 75 -17.38 -6.00 -4.30
CA ASN A 75 -18.66 -6.65 -4.03
C ASN A 75 -19.28 -6.15 -2.72
N TYR A 76 -18.46 -6.01 -1.66
CA TYR A 76 -18.91 -5.50 -0.37
C TYR A 76 -19.45 -4.07 -0.50
N ILE A 77 -18.68 -3.16 -1.11
CA ILE A 77 -19.07 -1.76 -1.32
C ILE A 77 -20.40 -1.67 -2.08
N LEU A 78 -20.52 -2.37 -3.21
CA LEU A 78 -21.71 -2.30 -4.07
C LEU A 78 -22.97 -2.90 -3.43
N THR A 79 -22.82 -3.76 -2.43
CA THR A 79 -23.95 -4.40 -1.74
C THR A 79 -24.37 -3.66 -0.47
N HIS A 80 -23.43 -3.00 0.22
CA HIS A 80 -23.67 -2.45 1.56
C HIS A 80 -23.61 -0.93 1.64
N CYS A 81 -23.11 -0.25 0.61
CA CYS A 81 -23.02 1.22 0.62
C CYS A 81 -24.14 1.81 -0.23
N GLU A 82 -24.80 2.85 0.32
CA GLU A 82 -25.83 3.60 -0.39
C GLU A 82 -25.20 4.64 -1.35
N GLY A 83 -25.88 4.91 -2.46
CA GLY A 83 -25.48 5.92 -3.46
C GLY A 83 -25.16 5.33 -4.83
N ASP A 84 -25.24 6.18 -5.86
CA ASP A 84 -25.10 5.76 -7.27
C ASP A 84 -23.66 5.87 -7.80
N ASP A 85 -22.72 6.43 -7.02
CA ASP A 85 -21.34 6.73 -7.43
C ASP A 85 -20.34 6.50 -6.29
N PRO A 86 -20.12 5.24 -5.85
CA PRO A 86 -19.15 4.93 -4.80
C PRO A 86 -17.74 5.27 -5.27
N LYS A 87 -16.97 5.90 -4.37
CA LYS A 87 -15.60 6.37 -4.62
C LYS A 87 -14.59 5.67 -3.72
N VAL A 88 -13.42 5.35 -4.25
CA VAL A 88 -12.31 4.77 -3.48
C VAL A 88 -11.02 5.54 -3.75
N CYS A 89 -10.29 5.89 -2.69
CA CYS A 89 -8.95 6.49 -2.81
C CYS A 89 -7.86 5.42 -2.69
N ILE A 90 -6.81 5.48 -3.51
CA ILE A 90 -5.71 4.51 -3.52
C ILE A 90 -4.39 5.25 -3.38
N SER A 91 -3.54 4.74 -2.48
CA SER A 91 -2.14 5.14 -2.37
C SER A 91 -1.23 3.91 -2.21
N TYR A 92 0.07 4.14 -2.30
CA TYR A 92 1.08 3.10 -2.20
C TYR A 92 2.41 3.65 -1.70
N ASP A 93 3.26 2.76 -1.16
CA ASP A 93 4.61 3.10 -0.68
C ASP A 93 5.72 2.78 -1.69
N SER A 94 6.98 2.97 -1.27
CA SER A 94 8.16 2.79 -2.11
C SER A 94 8.52 1.33 -2.42
N ARG A 95 7.82 0.34 -1.83
CA ARG A 95 8.17 -1.08 -2.02
C ARG A 95 8.06 -1.49 -3.48
N ASN A 96 8.85 -2.50 -3.84
CA ASN A 96 8.76 -3.13 -5.15
C ASN A 96 7.31 -3.59 -5.43
N ASN A 97 6.85 -3.43 -6.67
CA ASN A 97 5.50 -3.73 -7.16
C ASN A 97 4.34 -2.96 -6.49
N SER A 98 4.58 -2.07 -5.51
CA SER A 98 3.51 -1.30 -4.86
C SER A 98 2.69 -0.48 -5.87
N LYS A 99 3.37 0.17 -6.83
CA LYS A 99 2.72 0.90 -7.93
C LYS A 99 1.87 0.00 -8.83
N GLU A 100 2.36 -1.20 -9.14
CA GLU A 100 1.64 -2.16 -9.98
C GLU A 100 0.39 -2.69 -9.28
N PHE A 101 0.51 -3.09 -8.02
CA PHE A 101 -0.62 -3.55 -7.21
C PHE A 101 -1.65 -2.44 -6.97
N ALA A 102 -1.23 -1.19 -6.83
CA ALA A 102 -2.14 -0.05 -6.78
C ALA A 102 -2.92 0.12 -8.09
N ARG A 103 -2.24 -0.07 -9.24
CA ARG A 103 -2.89 -0.05 -10.55
C ARG A 103 -3.89 -1.19 -10.72
N ILE A 104 -3.53 -2.42 -10.35
CA ILE A 104 -4.43 -3.58 -10.38
C ILE A 104 -5.66 -3.32 -9.51
N THR A 105 -5.46 -2.74 -8.32
CA THR A 105 -6.56 -2.36 -7.43
C THR A 105 -7.49 -1.36 -8.10
N ALA A 106 -6.94 -0.32 -8.74
CA ALA A 106 -7.70 0.70 -9.45
C ALA A 106 -8.50 0.10 -10.62
N ASP A 107 -7.85 -0.73 -11.44
CA ASP A 107 -8.46 -1.36 -12.61
C ASP A 107 -9.62 -2.28 -12.22
N VAL A 108 -9.46 -3.09 -11.16
CA VAL A 108 -10.53 -3.99 -10.67
C VAL A 108 -11.71 -3.22 -10.09
N LEU A 109 -11.48 -2.16 -9.29
CA LEU A 109 -12.55 -1.32 -8.77
C LEU A 109 -13.31 -0.60 -9.90
N SER A 110 -12.57 0.03 -10.82
CA SER A 110 -13.12 0.68 -12.00
C SER A 110 -13.93 -0.28 -12.86
N ALA A 111 -13.45 -1.49 -13.12
CA ALA A 111 -14.17 -2.52 -13.87
C ALA A 111 -15.48 -2.98 -13.19
N ASN A 112 -15.62 -2.73 -11.88
CA ASN A 112 -16.86 -2.94 -11.14
C ASN A 112 -17.76 -1.69 -11.06
N GLY A 113 -17.40 -0.60 -11.74
CA GLY A 113 -18.19 0.63 -11.79
C GLY A 113 -17.88 1.64 -10.68
N ILE A 114 -16.86 1.39 -9.86
CA ILE A 114 -16.48 2.26 -8.73
C ILE A 114 -15.53 3.35 -9.23
N HIS A 115 -15.82 4.62 -8.92
CA HIS A 115 -14.92 5.73 -9.21
C HIS A 115 -13.66 5.62 -8.34
N VAL A 116 -12.48 5.73 -8.94
CA VAL A 116 -11.21 5.59 -8.25
C VAL A 116 -10.41 6.87 -8.33
N TYR A 117 -9.95 7.36 -7.18
CA TYR A 117 -8.88 8.32 -7.09
C TYR A 117 -7.57 7.59 -6.76
N ILE A 118 -6.51 7.77 -7.52
CA ILE A 118 -5.20 7.12 -7.28
C ILE A 118 -4.08 8.15 -7.25
N PHE A 119 -3.19 8.10 -6.26
CA PHE A 119 -2.03 8.98 -6.25
C PHE A 119 -1.05 8.67 -7.41
N ASP A 120 -0.56 9.73 -8.05
CA ASP A 120 0.35 9.65 -9.20
C ASP A 120 1.74 9.08 -8.87
N ASN A 121 2.10 9.13 -7.59
CA ASN A 121 3.35 8.65 -7.02
C ASN A 121 3.12 8.24 -5.55
N ILE A 122 4.16 7.74 -4.88
CA ILE A 122 4.06 7.29 -3.49
C ILE A 122 3.53 8.43 -2.59
N ARG A 123 2.61 8.11 -1.68
CA ARG A 123 2.14 9.01 -0.62
C ARG A 123 1.88 8.22 0.66
N PRO A 124 2.12 8.81 1.84
CA PRO A 124 2.00 8.10 3.11
C PRO A 124 0.54 7.75 3.43
N THR A 125 0.33 6.68 4.21
CA THR A 125 -0.98 6.27 4.72
C THR A 125 -1.84 7.41 5.31
N PRO A 126 -1.32 8.34 6.15
CA PRO A 126 -2.11 9.46 6.66
C PRO A 126 -2.64 10.41 5.58
N GLU A 127 -1.94 10.58 4.46
CA GLU A 127 -2.43 11.42 3.36
C GLU A 127 -3.47 10.70 2.51
N MET A 128 -3.34 9.39 2.33
CA MET A 128 -4.42 8.57 1.77
C MET A 128 -5.69 8.69 2.62
N SER A 129 -5.56 8.57 3.95
CA SER A 129 -6.66 8.75 4.90
C SER A 129 -7.29 10.15 4.80
N TYR A 130 -6.47 11.19 4.67
CA TYR A 130 -6.93 12.55 4.41
C TYR A 130 -7.70 12.66 3.09
N ALA A 131 -7.18 12.07 2.00
CA ALA A 131 -7.79 12.08 0.68
C ALA A 131 -9.16 11.38 0.67
N VAL A 132 -9.33 10.28 1.43
CA VAL A 132 -10.63 9.59 1.57
C VAL A 132 -11.70 10.57 2.05
N ARG A 133 -11.40 11.34 3.10
CA ARG A 133 -12.33 12.33 3.67
C ARG A 133 -12.54 13.51 2.73
N LEU A 134 -11.47 13.99 2.10
CA LEU A 134 -11.50 15.12 1.16
C LEU A 134 -12.39 14.83 -0.06
N LYS A 135 -12.28 13.64 -0.63
CA LYS A 135 -13.01 13.22 -1.85
C LYS A 135 -14.38 12.60 -1.55
N GLY A 136 -14.75 12.46 -0.27
CA GLY A 136 -15.98 11.79 0.13
C GLY A 136 -16.02 10.32 -0.30
N ALA A 137 -14.86 9.66 -0.30
CA ALA A 137 -14.72 8.27 -0.68
C ALA A 137 -15.26 7.35 0.44
N VAL A 138 -15.83 6.21 0.04
CA VAL A 138 -16.35 5.23 1.00
C VAL A 138 -15.24 4.38 1.62
N ALA A 139 -14.15 4.22 0.89
CA ALA A 139 -12.99 3.47 1.35
C ALA A 139 -11.68 4.05 0.80
N GLY A 140 -10.59 3.67 1.47
CA GLY A 140 -9.23 3.90 1.01
C GLY A 140 -8.47 2.58 0.93
N VAL A 141 -7.59 2.42 -0.05
CA VAL A 141 -6.66 1.29 -0.13
C VAL A 141 -5.23 1.79 -0.09
N MET A 142 -4.46 1.31 0.87
CA MET A 142 -3.02 1.54 0.95
C MET A 142 -2.27 0.26 0.58
N ILE A 143 -1.49 0.30 -0.49
CA ILE A 143 -0.58 -0.78 -0.85
C ILE A 143 0.74 -0.58 -0.10
N THR A 144 0.93 -1.37 0.96
CA THR A 144 2.11 -1.29 1.83
C THR A 144 2.19 -2.48 2.79
N ALA A 145 3.41 -2.96 3.04
CA ALA A 145 3.71 -3.82 4.19
C ALA A 145 4.35 -3.06 5.37
N SER A 146 4.15 -1.75 5.46
CA SER A 146 4.61 -0.90 6.58
C SER A 146 6.13 -0.95 6.73
N HIS A 147 6.64 -1.56 7.81
CA HIS A 147 8.06 -1.68 8.13
C HIS A 147 8.64 -3.06 7.79
N ASN A 148 7.89 -3.97 7.15
CA ASN A 148 8.40 -5.30 6.83
C ASN A 148 9.61 -5.25 5.85
N PRO A 149 10.40 -6.34 5.75
CA PRO A 149 11.48 -6.45 4.76
C PRO A 149 11.01 -6.23 3.31
N LYS A 150 11.96 -5.97 2.40
CA LYS A 150 11.69 -5.60 0.99
C LYS A 150 10.91 -6.63 0.18
N GLU A 151 11.00 -7.90 0.57
CA GLU A 151 10.29 -9.01 -0.09
C GLU A 151 8.78 -8.96 0.17
N TYR A 152 8.35 -8.23 1.21
CA TYR A 152 6.94 -8.12 1.59
C TYR A 152 6.25 -6.95 0.91
N ASN A 153 4.99 -7.18 0.55
CA ASN A 153 4.04 -6.12 0.27
C ASN A 153 2.70 -6.41 0.98
N GLY A 154 1.76 -5.49 0.90
CA GLY A 154 0.48 -5.61 1.57
C GLY A 154 -0.61 -4.76 0.94
N TYR A 155 -1.82 -5.01 1.38
CA TYR A 155 -3.04 -4.34 0.93
C TYR A 155 -3.85 -4.03 2.18
N LYS A 156 -4.01 -2.75 2.53
CA LYS A 156 -4.74 -2.33 3.73
C LYS A 156 -5.95 -1.50 3.34
N VAL A 157 -7.08 -1.73 4.01
CA VAL A 157 -8.32 -0.99 3.77
C VAL A 157 -8.59 -0.02 4.90
N SER A 158 -8.88 1.22 4.53
CA SER A 158 -9.48 2.25 5.37
C SER A 158 -10.93 2.47 4.96
N TRP A 159 -11.77 2.95 5.87
CA TRP A 159 -13.17 3.27 5.59
C TRP A 159 -13.41 4.77 5.43
N SER A 160 -14.67 5.17 5.32
CA SER A 160 -15.12 6.53 4.97
C SER A 160 -14.68 7.62 5.96
N ASP A 161 -14.37 7.26 7.21
CA ASP A 161 -13.80 8.17 8.20
C ASP A 161 -12.28 8.41 8.01
N GLY A 162 -11.66 7.68 7.09
CA GLY A 162 -10.23 7.64 6.81
C GLY A 162 -9.45 6.67 7.72
N GLY A 163 -10.10 6.08 8.72
CA GLY A 163 -9.49 5.13 9.65
C GLY A 163 -9.39 3.72 9.06
N GLN A 164 -8.52 2.89 9.63
CA GLN A 164 -8.47 1.47 9.27
C GLN A 164 -9.82 0.81 9.57
N VAL A 165 -10.25 -0.11 8.71
CA VAL A 165 -11.49 -0.89 8.94
C VAL A 165 -11.43 -1.63 10.28
N THR A 166 -12.56 -1.63 10.98
CA THR A 166 -12.74 -2.33 12.25
C THR A 166 -14.07 -3.09 12.24
N SER A 167 -14.30 -3.94 13.23
CA SER A 167 -15.54 -4.71 13.37
C SER A 167 -16.77 -3.79 13.45
N PRO A 168 -17.87 -4.12 12.75
CA PRO A 168 -18.11 -5.35 11.98
C PRO A 168 -17.64 -5.33 10.51
N VAL A 169 -17.34 -4.15 9.96
CA VAL A 169 -17.04 -3.95 8.52
C VAL A 169 -15.85 -4.81 8.07
N ASP A 170 -14.80 -4.89 8.88
CA ASP A 170 -13.61 -5.70 8.58
C ASP A 170 -13.95 -7.18 8.32
N LYS A 171 -14.76 -7.81 9.18
CA LYS A 171 -15.18 -9.22 9.08
C LYS A 171 -16.09 -9.46 7.89
N GLU A 172 -16.94 -8.49 7.55
CA GLU A 172 -17.82 -8.61 6.40
C GLU A 172 -17.04 -8.51 5.08
N ILE A 173 -16.06 -7.60 5.00
CA ILE A 173 -15.12 -7.56 3.86
C ILE A 173 -14.35 -8.88 3.75
N VAL A 174 -13.84 -9.41 4.87
CA VAL A 174 -13.14 -10.71 4.90
C VAL A 174 -14.05 -11.81 4.34
N ALA A 175 -15.33 -11.83 4.74
CA ALA A 175 -16.30 -12.81 4.25
C ALA A 175 -16.54 -12.68 2.73
N GLU A 176 -16.67 -11.47 2.21
CA GLU A 176 -16.82 -11.24 0.75
C GLU A 176 -15.56 -11.62 -0.03
N VAL A 177 -14.36 -11.32 0.48
CA VAL A 177 -13.09 -11.77 -0.12
C VAL A 177 -13.00 -13.29 -0.13
N ALA A 178 -13.42 -13.96 0.95
CA ALA A 178 -13.40 -15.43 1.03
C ALA A 178 -14.36 -16.11 0.03
N ARG A 179 -15.39 -15.40 -0.46
CA ARG A 179 -16.27 -15.91 -1.54
C ARG A 179 -15.59 -15.90 -2.91
N ILE A 180 -14.52 -15.12 -3.09
CA ILE A 180 -13.75 -15.10 -4.34
C ILE A 180 -12.75 -16.26 -4.30
N THR A 181 -13.10 -17.37 -4.94
CA THR A 181 -12.33 -18.61 -4.88
C THR A 181 -11.48 -18.88 -6.12
N ASP A 182 -11.72 -18.16 -7.22
CA ASP A 182 -11.04 -18.32 -8.50
C ASP A 182 -10.74 -16.93 -9.11
N PRO A 183 -9.52 -16.68 -9.62
CA PRO A 183 -9.19 -15.45 -10.33
C PRO A 183 -10.13 -15.09 -11.50
N LYS A 184 -10.82 -16.06 -12.10
CA LYS A 184 -11.83 -15.81 -13.15
C LYS A 184 -13.04 -15.04 -12.65
N MET A 185 -13.25 -14.98 -11.34
CA MET A 185 -14.30 -14.16 -10.72
C MET A 185 -13.93 -12.68 -10.66
N VAL A 186 -12.65 -12.34 -10.89
CA VAL A 186 -12.13 -10.97 -10.83
C VAL A 186 -12.27 -10.30 -12.17
N LYS A 187 -12.83 -9.09 -12.18
CA LYS A 187 -12.87 -8.23 -13.36
C LYS A 187 -11.57 -7.45 -13.46
N PHE A 188 -10.57 -7.99 -14.15
CA PHE A 188 -9.28 -7.31 -14.35
C PHE A 188 -9.29 -6.22 -15.42
N GLU A 189 -10.31 -6.22 -16.29
CA GLU A 189 -10.43 -5.29 -17.43
C GLU A 189 -11.78 -4.58 -17.40
N ALA A 190 -11.78 -3.34 -17.89
CA ALA A 190 -12.99 -2.53 -17.96
C ALA A 190 -14.01 -3.14 -18.94
N GLY A 191 -15.27 -3.22 -18.51
CA GLY A 191 -16.41 -3.54 -19.36
C GLY A 191 -17.04 -2.31 -20.00
N LEU A 192 -18.27 -2.46 -20.53
CA LEU A 192 -19.05 -1.34 -21.11
C LEU A 192 -19.45 -0.27 -20.09
N ARG A 193 -19.49 -0.62 -18.80
CA ARG A 193 -19.71 0.29 -17.67
C ARG A 193 -18.51 0.15 -16.75
N CYS A 194 -17.72 1.21 -16.63
CA CYS A 194 -16.58 1.28 -15.71
C CYS A 194 -16.61 2.63 -14.97
N GLY A 195 -16.09 2.63 -13.75
CA GLY A 195 -15.86 3.85 -13.00
C GLY A 195 -14.66 4.60 -13.57
N GLU A 196 -14.63 5.91 -13.38
CA GLU A 196 -13.49 6.73 -13.77
C GLU A 196 -12.28 6.47 -12.86
N ILE A 197 -11.07 6.58 -13.41
CA ILE A 197 -9.82 6.56 -12.63
C ILE A 197 -9.18 7.94 -12.75
N GLU A 198 -9.26 8.73 -11.69
CA GLU A 198 -8.68 10.08 -11.58
C GLU A 198 -7.35 10.04 -10.81
N ALA A 199 -6.34 10.74 -11.31
CA ALA A 199 -5.07 10.88 -10.60
C ALA A 199 -5.14 11.99 -9.53
N MET A 200 -4.56 11.74 -8.37
CA MET A 200 -4.30 12.74 -7.32
C MET A 200 -2.81 13.02 -7.21
N GLY A 201 -2.42 14.25 -6.88
CA GLY A 201 -1.01 14.57 -6.70
C GLY A 201 -0.82 15.84 -5.87
N ALA A 202 0.01 16.75 -6.39
CA ALA A 202 0.43 17.95 -5.68
C ALA A 202 -0.72 18.86 -5.20
N ASP A 203 -1.87 18.84 -5.86
CA ASP A 203 -3.06 19.58 -5.44
C ASP A 203 -3.60 19.07 -4.09
N VAL A 204 -3.63 17.75 -3.89
CA VAL A 204 -4.00 17.13 -2.63
C VAL A 204 -2.90 17.35 -1.58
N ASP A 205 -1.62 17.26 -1.97
CA ASP A 205 -0.49 17.54 -1.08
C ASP A 205 -0.57 18.95 -0.49
N GLU A 206 -0.90 19.96 -1.30
CA GLU A 206 -1.02 21.34 -0.84
C GLU A 206 -2.17 21.52 0.16
N LEU A 207 -3.31 20.89 -0.08
CA LEU A 207 -4.44 20.89 0.86
C LEU A 207 -4.07 20.20 2.17
N TYR A 208 -3.41 19.04 2.09
CA TYR A 208 -2.95 18.29 3.24
C TYR A 208 -1.94 19.09 4.09
N LEU A 209 -0.92 19.65 3.46
CA LEU A 209 0.11 20.47 4.13
C LEU A 209 -0.49 21.74 4.74
N ARG A 210 -1.42 22.41 4.05
CA ARG A 210 -2.14 23.59 4.59
C ARG A 210 -2.88 23.23 5.87
N ASP A 211 -3.65 22.14 5.85
CA ASP A 211 -4.44 21.72 7.01
C ASP A 211 -3.52 21.29 8.16
N LEU A 212 -2.40 20.61 7.89
CA LEU A 212 -1.38 20.30 8.91
C LEU A 212 -0.75 21.55 9.55
N LEU A 213 -0.54 22.62 8.78
CA LEU A 213 -0.04 23.90 9.32
C LEU A 213 -1.06 24.53 10.27
N SER A 214 -2.36 24.39 9.98
CA SER A 214 -3.43 24.90 10.85
C SER A 214 -3.49 24.21 12.21
N LEU A 215 -2.90 23.02 12.35
CA LEU A 215 -2.82 22.26 13.61
C LEU A 215 -1.65 22.71 14.52
N SER A 216 -0.87 23.72 14.12
CA SER A 216 0.24 24.23 14.94
C SER A 216 -0.28 24.93 16.19
N LEU A 217 0.05 24.38 17.37
CA LEU A 217 -0.40 24.93 18.66
C LEU A 217 0.38 26.17 19.10
N SER A 218 1.61 26.33 18.63
CA SER A 218 2.50 27.43 19.03
C SER A 218 3.41 27.88 17.87
N PRO A 219 2.85 28.54 16.83
CA PRO A 219 3.63 29.04 15.70
C PRO A 219 4.80 29.94 16.12
N GLU A 220 4.62 30.75 17.16
CA GLU A 220 5.64 31.63 17.73
C GLU A 220 6.85 30.88 18.30
N LEU A 221 6.65 29.68 18.85
CA LEU A 221 7.75 28.84 19.33
C LEU A 221 8.53 28.24 18.16
N CYS A 222 7.85 27.90 17.06
CA CYS A 222 8.53 27.42 15.85
C CYS A 222 9.46 28.50 15.29
N GLU A 223 9.01 29.76 15.22
CA GLU A 223 9.86 30.88 14.76
C GLU A 223 11.00 31.16 15.74
N LYS A 224 10.72 31.20 17.05
CA LYS A 224 11.74 31.41 18.10
C LYS A 224 12.85 30.35 18.04
N HIS A 225 12.49 29.12 17.68
CA HIS A 225 13.41 27.98 17.58
C HIS A 225 13.68 27.58 16.13
N ALA A 226 13.56 28.50 15.17
CA ALA A 226 13.78 28.24 13.74
C ALA A 226 15.16 27.63 13.42
N GLY A 227 16.17 27.89 14.26
CA GLY A 227 17.53 27.34 14.15
C GLY A 227 17.75 25.97 14.79
N LEU A 228 16.71 25.32 15.36
CA LEU A 228 16.81 23.99 15.95
C LEU A 228 17.32 22.99 14.89
N LYS A 229 18.42 22.30 15.21
CA LYS A 229 18.96 21.21 14.39
C LYS A 229 18.03 20.01 14.47
N ILE A 230 17.54 19.54 13.33
CA ILE A 230 16.67 18.36 13.24
C ILE A 230 17.28 17.40 12.24
N VAL A 231 17.80 16.27 12.70
CA VAL A 231 18.20 15.20 11.78
C VAL A 231 16.96 14.41 11.37
N TYR A 232 16.74 14.24 10.07
CA TYR A 232 15.62 13.50 9.53
C TYR A 232 16.10 12.42 8.56
N THR A 233 15.60 11.20 8.76
CA THR A 233 15.69 10.10 7.80
C THR A 233 14.30 9.59 7.47
N PRO A 234 13.93 9.47 6.19
CA PRO A 234 12.68 8.85 5.78
C PRO A 234 12.81 7.32 5.65
N LEU A 235 14.00 6.74 5.88
CA LEU A 235 14.30 5.32 5.68
C LEU A 235 13.82 4.81 4.30
N HIS A 236 14.07 5.60 3.25
CA HIS A 236 13.61 5.35 1.88
C HIS A 236 12.08 5.28 1.68
N GLY A 237 11.29 5.69 2.67
CA GLY A 237 9.83 5.61 2.66
C GLY A 237 9.13 6.82 2.02
N CYS A 238 7.82 6.95 2.26
CA CYS A 238 6.98 8.01 1.70
C CYS A 238 7.27 9.42 2.27
N GLY A 239 8.04 9.51 3.35
CA GLY A 239 8.30 10.77 4.06
C GLY A 239 9.33 11.68 3.39
N VAL A 240 10.05 11.19 2.38
CA VAL A 240 11.16 11.89 1.69
C VAL A 240 10.80 13.33 1.31
N ARG A 241 9.59 13.57 0.79
CA ARG A 241 9.19 14.92 0.33
C ARG A 241 8.42 15.71 1.39
N LEU A 242 7.40 15.09 1.99
CA LEU A 242 6.41 15.82 2.78
C LEU A 242 6.97 16.27 4.14
N ILE A 243 7.83 15.48 4.78
CA ILE A 243 8.35 15.82 6.11
C ILE A 243 9.33 17.00 6.04
N PRO A 244 10.35 17.02 5.17
CA PRO A 244 11.20 18.20 5.01
C PRO A 244 10.39 19.45 4.64
N GLU A 245 9.41 19.31 3.75
CA GLU A 245 8.59 20.43 3.30
C GLU A 245 7.71 21.01 4.42
N ILE A 246 7.03 20.18 5.22
CA ILE A 246 6.21 20.68 6.33
C ILE A 246 7.07 21.30 7.43
N LEU A 247 8.26 20.75 7.72
CA LEU A 247 9.20 21.34 8.68
C LEU A 247 9.68 22.72 8.20
N ARG A 248 10.01 22.84 6.91
CA ARG A 248 10.38 24.12 6.28
C ARG A 248 9.24 25.12 6.36
N ARG A 249 8.00 24.74 6.03
CA ARG A 249 6.80 25.60 6.13
C ARG A 249 6.49 26.04 7.56
N LYS A 250 6.81 25.21 8.56
CA LYS A 250 6.70 25.56 9.99
C LYS A 250 7.80 26.53 10.47
N GLY A 251 8.78 26.85 9.63
CA GLY A 251 9.83 27.83 9.93
C GLY A 251 11.16 27.22 10.39
N PHE A 252 11.29 25.89 10.44
CA PHE A 252 12.57 25.24 10.76
C PHE A 252 13.53 25.37 9.57
N ARG A 253 14.72 25.93 9.82
CA ARG A 253 15.73 26.25 8.79
C ARG A 253 16.92 25.30 8.79
N ASN A 254 16.98 24.38 9.76
CA ASN A 254 18.13 23.51 10.00
C ASN A 254 17.70 22.03 10.05
N VAL A 255 17.01 21.59 9.00
CA VAL A 255 16.69 20.18 8.77
C VAL A 255 17.88 19.54 8.07
N ILE A 256 18.49 18.57 8.74
CA ILE A 256 19.70 17.89 8.33
C ILE A 256 19.30 16.51 7.81
N HIS A 257 19.52 16.29 6.53
CA HIS A 257 19.13 15.06 5.85
C HIS A 257 20.19 13.97 6.03
N VAL A 258 19.76 12.72 5.84
CA VAL A 258 20.64 11.55 5.66
C VAL A 258 20.58 11.15 4.18
N PRO A 259 21.47 11.67 3.31
CA PRO A 259 21.31 11.57 1.85
C PRO A 259 21.17 10.13 1.34
N ASP A 260 21.92 9.19 1.93
CA ASP A 260 21.86 7.77 1.56
C ASP A 260 20.49 7.13 1.85
N GLN A 261 19.69 7.72 2.74
CA GLN A 261 18.34 7.27 3.09
C GLN A 261 17.22 8.16 2.53
N ASP A 262 17.56 9.28 1.90
CA ASP A 262 16.62 10.30 1.40
C ASP A 262 16.19 10.06 -0.06
N ILE A 263 16.16 8.78 -0.45
CA ILE A 263 15.79 8.31 -1.79
C ILE A 263 14.73 7.25 -1.61
N SER A 264 13.58 7.42 -2.27
CA SER A 264 12.53 6.41 -2.27
C SER A 264 12.96 5.18 -3.06
N ASP A 265 13.29 4.11 -2.34
CA ASP A 265 13.82 2.87 -2.90
C ASP A 265 13.22 1.67 -2.16
N GLY A 266 12.57 0.79 -2.92
CA GLY A 266 11.89 -0.41 -2.40
C GLY A 266 12.82 -1.53 -1.98
N ASP A 267 14.11 -1.45 -2.33
CA ASP A 267 15.14 -2.40 -1.89
C ASP A 267 15.76 -2.03 -0.54
N PHE A 268 15.44 -0.84 -0.01
CA PHE A 268 15.90 -0.34 1.28
C PHE A 268 17.42 -0.52 1.49
N PRO A 269 18.29 -0.03 0.59
CA PRO A 269 19.68 -0.48 0.47
C PRO A 269 20.56 -0.26 1.72
N THR A 270 20.13 0.60 2.64
CA THR A 270 20.89 0.93 3.87
C THR A 270 20.38 0.19 5.12
N VAL A 271 19.23 -0.50 5.05
CA VAL A 271 18.59 -1.13 6.21
C VAL A 271 18.01 -2.51 5.86
N VAL A 272 18.00 -3.42 6.83
CA VAL A 272 17.34 -4.73 6.64
C VAL A 272 15.83 -4.56 6.47
N SER A 273 15.26 -3.61 7.20
CA SER A 273 13.87 -3.21 7.09
C SER A 273 13.73 -1.72 7.45
N PRO A 274 12.74 -0.99 6.88
CA PRO A 274 12.52 0.42 7.20
C PRO A 274 11.74 0.57 8.53
N ASN A 275 12.17 -0.16 9.58
CA ASN A 275 11.53 -0.17 10.88
C ASN A 275 12.21 0.81 11.85
N PRO A 276 11.65 2.01 12.10
CA PRO A 276 12.25 2.97 13.01
C PRO A 276 12.23 2.52 14.49
N GLU A 277 11.50 1.45 14.82
CA GLU A 277 11.52 0.84 16.16
C GLU A 277 12.79 0.00 16.40
N GLU A 278 13.51 -0.35 15.33
CA GLU A 278 14.80 -1.03 15.42
C GLU A 278 15.92 -0.01 15.51
N PRO A 279 16.73 0.02 16.60
CA PRO A 279 17.81 0.98 16.75
C PRO A 279 18.80 0.99 15.58
N ALA A 280 19.00 -0.18 14.94
CA ALA A 280 19.88 -0.31 13.79
C ALA A 280 19.42 0.52 12.58
N ALA A 281 18.11 0.67 12.35
CA ALA A 281 17.58 1.44 11.23
C ALA A 281 17.87 2.95 11.38
N LEU A 282 17.92 3.44 12.63
CA LEU A 282 18.20 4.85 12.95
C LEU A 282 19.69 5.16 13.08
N LYS A 283 20.58 4.17 12.98
CA LYS A 283 22.02 4.35 13.23
C LYS A 283 22.61 5.50 12.40
N MET A 284 22.33 5.57 11.10
CA MET A 284 22.86 6.63 10.23
C MET A 284 22.38 8.03 10.64
N ALA A 285 21.14 8.15 11.12
CA ALA A 285 20.61 9.41 11.62
C ALA A 285 21.23 9.80 12.98
N LEU A 286 21.49 8.83 13.86
CA LEU A 286 22.18 9.06 15.12
C LEU A 286 23.64 9.47 14.91
N ASP A 287 24.37 8.76 14.03
CA ASP A 287 25.75 9.14 13.66
C ASP A 287 25.77 10.57 13.08
N LYS A 288 24.82 10.89 12.20
CA LYS A 288 24.67 12.25 11.64
C LYS A 288 24.37 13.31 12.71
N ALA A 289 23.63 12.94 13.75
CA ALA A 289 23.35 13.83 14.88
C ALA A 289 24.60 14.09 15.73
N ASP A 290 25.46 13.09 15.93
CA ASP A 290 26.74 13.26 16.65
C ASP A 290 27.74 14.13 15.86
N GLU A 291 27.67 14.10 14.53
CA GLU A 291 28.54 14.88 13.64
C GLU A 291 28.18 16.37 13.54
N THR A 292 26.94 16.77 13.88
CA THR A 292 26.40 18.08 13.47
C THR A 292 26.24 19.12 14.58
#